data_AF-W1V8K7-F1
#
_entry.id   AF-W1V8K7-F1
#
_cell.length_a   1.000
_cell.length_b   1.000
_cell.length_c   1.000
_cell.angle_alpha   90.00
_cell.angle_beta   90.00
_cell.angle_gamma   90.00
#
_symmetry.space_group_name_H-M   'P 1'
#
loop_
_entity.id
_entity.type
_entity.pdbx_description
1 polymer ?
#
loop_
_entity_poly.entity_id
_entity_poly.type
_entity_poly.pdbx_seq_one_letter_code
_entity_poly.pdbx_strand_id
1 'polypeptide(L)'
;MTGTGQLPKFAEDMYHVAGTEYFLIPTAEVTLTNYHGGEILSEEELPKYYTAFTACFRAEAGSAGRDTRGLIRQHQFNKVEMVKLAKPEDSYAELEKLTDNAEEVLRLLELPFRVITLCTGDIGFGSAKTYDVEVWMPAQGKY
;
A
#
# COMPACT_ATOMS: atom_id res chain seq x y z
N MET A 1 -11.57 7.51 1.36
CA MET A 1 -11.80 6.87 0.05
C MET A 1 -11.53 7.81 -1.11
N THR A 2 -12.15 8.99 -1.19
CA THR A 2 -11.84 9.98 -2.25
C THR A 2 -10.47 10.66 -2.03
N GLY A 3 -10.13 11.00 -0.79
CA GLY A 3 -8.86 11.69 -0.46
C GLY A 3 -7.59 10.89 -0.79
N THR A 4 -7.71 9.57 -0.91
CA THR A 4 -6.62 8.64 -1.25
C THR A 4 -6.77 8.05 -2.66
N GLY A 5 -7.68 8.59 -3.48
CA GLY A 5 -7.80 8.30 -4.91
C GLY A 5 -8.45 6.97 -5.29
N GLN A 6 -8.99 6.19 -4.33
CA GLN A 6 -9.69 4.94 -4.66
C GLN A 6 -11.03 5.22 -5.36
N LEU A 7 -11.78 6.21 -4.89
CA LEU A 7 -13.04 6.61 -5.55
C LEU A 7 -12.84 7.83 -6.47
N PRO A 8 -13.57 7.91 -7.60
CA PRO A 8 -14.58 6.96 -8.06
C PRO A 8 -14.01 5.80 -8.91
N LYS A 9 -12.76 5.91 -9.37
CA LYS A 9 -12.18 5.06 -10.42
C LYS A 9 -12.16 3.56 -10.08
N PHE A 10 -11.90 3.21 -8.83
CA PHE A 10 -11.70 1.82 -8.38
C PHE A 10 -12.88 1.30 -7.55
N ALA A 11 -14.08 1.87 -7.70
CA ALA A 11 -15.26 1.44 -6.95
C ALA A 11 -15.60 -0.05 -7.15
N GLU A 12 -15.37 -0.58 -8.36
CA GLU A 12 -15.62 -1.99 -8.69
C GLU A 12 -14.64 -2.96 -8.02
N ASP A 13 -13.46 -2.48 -7.62
CA ASP A 13 -12.44 -3.27 -6.91
C ASP A 13 -12.65 -3.32 -5.39
N MET A 14 -13.72 -2.69 -4.90
CA MET A 14 -13.98 -2.49 -3.47
C MET A 14 -15.25 -3.19 -3.02
N TYR A 15 -15.27 -3.65 -1.77
CA TYR A 15 -16.47 -4.18 -1.14
C TYR A 15 -17.27 -3.07 -0.47
N HIS A 16 -18.44 -2.77 -1.03
CA HIS A 16 -19.42 -1.87 -0.43
C HIS A 16 -20.31 -2.61 0.57
N VAL A 17 -20.58 -2.00 1.72
CA VAL A 17 -21.47 -2.56 2.74
C VAL A 17 -22.90 -2.15 2.43
N ALA A 18 -23.72 -3.13 2.04
CA ALA A 18 -25.10 -2.91 1.63
C ALA A 18 -25.93 -2.15 2.69
N GLY A 19 -26.71 -1.15 2.24
CA GLY A 19 -27.55 -0.33 3.11
C GLY A 19 -26.79 0.76 3.90
N THR A 20 -25.51 0.98 3.60
CA THR A 20 -24.68 2.03 4.22
C THR A 20 -23.90 2.81 3.16
N GLU A 21 -23.11 3.80 3.57
CA GLU A 21 -22.13 4.48 2.71
C GLU A 21 -20.70 3.93 2.91
N TYR A 22 -20.56 2.84 3.68
CA TYR A 22 -19.27 2.31 4.07
C TYR A 22 -18.72 1.33 3.03
N PHE A 23 -17.40 1.36 2.92
CA PHE A 23 -16.60 0.42 2.14
C PHE A 23 -15.60 -0.25 3.06
N LEU A 24 -15.35 -1.54 2.84
CA LEU A 24 -14.21 -2.21 3.47
C LEU A 24 -12.91 -1.67 2.89
N ILE A 25 -11.90 -1.48 3.74
CA ILE A 25 -10.65 -0.85 3.33
C ILE A 25 -9.78 -1.83 2.51
N PRO A 26 -9.22 -1.42 1.36
CA PRO A 26 -8.30 -2.25 0.58
C PRO A 26 -6.85 -2.21 1.12
N THR A 27 -6.59 -1.31 2.07
CA THR A 27 -5.32 -1.08 2.77
C THR A 27 -5.54 -0.09 3.92
N ALA A 28 -4.74 -0.18 4.99
CA ALA A 28 -4.73 0.81 6.08
C ALA A 28 -4.28 2.21 5.62
N GLU A 29 -3.60 2.32 4.46
CA GLU A 29 -3.23 3.61 3.85
C GLU A 29 -4.44 4.54 3.76
N VAL A 30 -5.62 4.01 3.39
CA VAL A 30 -6.85 4.79 3.26
C VAL A 30 -7.17 5.52 4.56
N THR A 31 -7.11 4.83 5.69
CA THR A 31 -7.48 5.40 6.99
C THR A 31 -6.35 6.24 7.58
N LEU A 32 -5.11 5.76 7.50
CA LEU A 32 -3.94 6.45 8.05
C LEU A 32 -3.67 7.77 7.34
N THR A 33 -3.74 7.82 6.01
CA THR A 33 -3.51 9.05 5.24
C THR A 33 -4.62 10.07 5.48
N ASN A 34 -5.87 9.63 5.64
CA ASN A 34 -7.00 10.52 5.95
C ASN A 34 -7.15 10.82 7.45
N TYR A 35 -6.25 10.34 8.32
CA TYR A 35 -6.35 10.56 9.77
C TYR A 35 -6.39 12.04 10.12
N HIS A 36 -5.63 12.86 9.39
CA HIS A 36 -5.60 14.33 9.49
C HIS A 36 -6.43 15.01 8.39
N GLY A 37 -7.45 14.33 7.86
CA GLY A 37 -8.32 14.87 6.82
C GLY A 37 -9.09 16.10 7.30
N GLY A 38 -8.84 17.25 6.70
CA GLY A 38 -9.47 18.52 7.07
C GLY A 38 -8.74 19.30 8.18
N GLU A 39 -7.54 18.85 8.57
CA GLU A 39 -6.70 19.54 9.55
C GLU A 39 -5.61 20.39 8.88
N ILE A 40 -5.10 21.38 9.62
CA ILE A 40 -3.89 22.13 9.27
C ILE A 40 -2.83 21.74 10.29
N LEU A 41 -1.84 20.96 9.86
CA LEU A 41 -0.72 20.54 10.70
C LEU A 41 0.29 21.67 10.85
N SER A 42 0.93 21.76 12.02
CA SER A 42 2.09 22.62 12.20
C SER A 42 3.35 21.96 11.64
N GLU A 43 4.27 22.77 11.11
CA GLU A 43 5.49 22.26 10.47
C GLU A 43 6.40 21.49 11.44
N GLU A 44 6.39 21.87 12.72
CA GLU A 44 7.16 21.24 13.80
C GLU A 44 6.69 19.81 14.10
N GLU A 45 5.48 19.45 13.70
CA GLU A 45 4.96 18.09 13.86
C GLU A 45 5.45 17.14 12.76
N LEU A 46 6.08 17.64 11.71
CA LEU A 46 6.53 16.84 10.57
C LEU A 46 8.03 16.46 10.72
N PRO A 47 8.41 15.21 10.36
CA PRO A 47 7.54 14.17 9.80
C PRO A 47 6.75 13.41 10.87
N LYS A 48 5.50 13.04 10.54
CA LYS A 48 4.70 12.08 11.33
C LYS A 48 4.79 10.69 10.70
N TYR A 49 4.98 9.69 11.54
CA TYR A 49 5.10 8.29 11.12
C TYR A 49 4.00 7.45 11.73
N TYR A 50 3.28 6.71 10.89
CA TYR A 50 2.19 5.84 11.30
C TYR A 50 2.41 4.43 10.80
N THR A 51 1.98 3.46 11.61
CA THR A 51 1.86 2.07 11.19
C THR A 51 0.57 1.46 11.72
N ALA A 52 0.00 0.52 10.98
CA ALA A 52 -1.17 -0.22 11.41
C ALA A 52 -1.17 -1.63 10.83
N PHE A 53 -1.61 -2.59 11.63
CA PHE A 53 -1.95 -3.94 11.20
C PHE A 53 -3.45 -4.03 10.93
N THR A 54 -3.85 -4.37 9.71
CA THR A 54 -5.27 -4.47 9.33
C THR A 54 -5.53 -5.64 8.39
N ALA A 55 -6.74 -6.22 8.49
CA ALA A 55 -7.30 -6.99 7.39
C ALA A 55 -7.65 -6.04 6.22
N CYS A 56 -7.20 -6.40 5.03
CA CYS A 56 -7.38 -5.65 3.79
C CYS A 56 -8.30 -6.45 2.86
N PHE A 57 -9.24 -5.76 2.20
CA PHE A 57 -10.29 -6.38 1.38
C PHE A 57 -10.26 -5.85 -0.05
N ARG A 58 -10.09 -6.75 -1.03
CA ARG A 58 -10.04 -6.40 -2.47
C ARG A 58 -10.91 -7.36 -3.27
N ALA A 59 -11.74 -6.81 -4.17
CA ALA A 59 -12.59 -7.64 -5.01
C ALA A 59 -11.79 -8.42 -6.07
N GLU A 60 -10.59 -7.94 -6.41
CA GLU A 60 -9.71 -8.54 -7.43
C GLU A 60 -10.45 -8.71 -8.77
N ALA A 61 -11.21 -7.68 -9.17
CA ALA A 61 -11.96 -7.70 -10.40
C ALA A 61 -10.97 -7.73 -11.58
N GLY A 62 -11.14 -8.70 -12.49
CA GLY A 62 -10.27 -8.85 -13.66
C GLY A 62 -9.03 -9.73 -13.46
N SER A 63 -8.82 -10.34 -12.29
CA SER A 63 -7.72 -11.31 -12.08
C SER A 63 -8.11 -12.77 -12.32
N ALA A 64 -9.24 -13.03 -12.99
CA ALA A 64 -9.74 -14.38 -13.23
C ALA A 64 -8.68 -15.25 -13.93
N GLY A 65 -8.30 -16.37 -13.28
CA GLY A 65 -7.30 -17.30 -13.81
C GLY A 65 -5.84 -16.99 -13.47
N ARG A 66 -5.53 -15.86 -12.83
CA ARG A 66 -4.17 -15.49 -12.39
C ARG A 66 -3.99 -15.77 -10.89
N ASP A 67 -2.90 -16.44 -10.53
CA ASP A 67 -2.52 -16.77 -9.13
C ASP A 67 -3.64 -17.47 -8.33
N THR A 68 -4.43 -18.32 -8.99
CA THR A 68 -5.65 -18.94 -8.42
C THR A 68 -5.41 -19.94 -7.28
N ARG A 69 -4.15 -20.33 -7.04
CA ARG A 69 -3.77 -21.30 -6.01
C ARG A 69 -2.74 -20.68 -5.06
N GLY A 70 -3.01 -20.78 -3.76
CA GLY A 70 -2.11 -20.32 -2.70
C GLY A 70 -2.59 -19.03 -2.07
N LEU A 71 -1.67 -18.32 -1.40
CA LEU A 71 -1.98 -17.15 -0.57
C LEU A 71 -1.56 -15.81 -1.20
N ILE A 72 -1.02 -15.83 -2.43
CA ILE A 72 -0.46 -14.64 -3.10
C ILE A 72 -1.56 -13.63 -3.47
N ARG A 73 -2.71 -14.12 -3.93
CA ARG A 73 -3.86 -13.28 -4.31
C ARG A 73 -5.10 -13.79 -3.60
N GLN A 74 -5.66 -12.98 -2.71
CA GLN A 74 -6.82 -13.31 -1.88
C GLN A 74 -7.74 -12.10 -1.78
N HIS A 75 -9.04 -12.33 -1.61
CA HIS A 75 -9.99 -11.25 -1.35
C HIS A 75 -9.79 -10.58 0.00
N GLN A 76 -9.24 -11.32 0.96
CA GLN A 76 -8.85 -10.83 2.27
C GLN A 76 -7.41 -11.25 2.58
N PHE A 77 -6.58 -10.31 3.00
CA PHE A 77 -5.22 -10.56 3.47
C PHE A 77 -4.86 -9.59 4.59
N ASN A 78 -3.87 -9.94 5.41
CA ASN A 78 -3.39 -9.06 6.45
C ASN A 78 -2.17 -8.28 5.96
N LYS A 79 -2.09 -7.01 6.32
CA LYS A 79 -0.96 -6.14 5.98
C LYS A 79 -0.60 -5.24 7.16
N VAL A 80 0.71 -5.06 7.36
CA VAL A 80 1.26 -4.00 8.21
C VAL A 80 1.63 -2.84 7.29
N GLU A 81 0.91 -1.73 7.40
CA GLU A 81 1.14 -0.55 6.59
C GLU A 81 2.09 0.42 7.26
N MET A 82 2.83 1.19 6.47
CA MET A 82 3.59 2.35 6.91
C MET A 82 3.14 3.57 6.12
N VAL A 83 2.77 4.65 6.82
CA VAL A 83 2.41 5.94 6.22
C VAL A 83 3.26 7.03 6.85
N LYS A 84 3.79 7.91 6.01
CA LYS A 84 4.58 9.06 6.43
C LYS A 84 3.94 10.34 5.91
N LEU A 85 3.71 11.29 6.81
CA LEU A 85 3.39 12.67 6.44
C LEU A 85 4.66 13.48 6.63
N ALA A 86 5.15 14.10 5.57
CA ALA A 86 6.45 14.79 5.56
C ALA A 86 6.34 16.13 4.84
N LYS A 87 7.36 16.98 5.03
CA LYS A 87 7.48 18.21 4.25
C LYS A 87 7.74 17.88 2.78
N PRO A 88 7.28 18.73 1.83
CA PRO A 88 7.49 18.49 0.40
C PRO A 88 8.97 18.24 0.03
N GLU A 89 9.88 19.05 0.59
CA GLU A 89 11.33 18.99 0.35
C GLU A 89 11.98 17.69 0.83
N ASP A 90 11.40 17.02 1.83
CA ASP A 90 11.92 15.78 2.41
C ASP A 90 11.28 14.52 1.83
N SER A 91 10.21 14.67 1.03
CA SER A 91 9.36 13.55 0.59
C SER A 91 10.12 12.40 -0.10
N TYR A 92 11.07 12.71 -0.97
CA TYR A 92 11.88 11.68 -1.64
C TYR A 92 12.88 11.03 -0.69
N ALA A 93 13.47 11.77 0.25
CA ALA A 93 14.33 11.17 1.27
C ALA A 93 13.52 10.24 2.20
N GLU A 94 12.28 10.61 2.51
CA GLU A 94 11.37 9.76 3.27
C GLU A 94 10.91 8.51 2.50
N LEU A 95 10.79 8.59 1.18
CA LEU A 95 10.54 7.43 0.31
C LEU A 95 11.70 6.43 0.38
N GLU A 96 12.95 6.87 0.24
CA GLU A 96 14.11 5.97 0.34
C GLU A 96 14.16 5.28 1.72
N LYS A 97 13.93 6.04 2.81
CA LYS A 97 13.83 5.46 4.17
C LYS A 97 12.64 4.50 4.31
N LEU A 98 11.51 4.77 3.64
CA LEU A 98 10.31 3.93 3.72
C LEU A 98 10.57 2.58 3.03
N THR A 99 11.25 2.58 1.89
CA THR A 99 11.67 1.38 1.19
C THR A 99 12.66 0.58 2.03
N ASP A 100 13.69 1.22 2.59
CA ASP A 100 14.67 0.54 3.45
C ASP A 100 14.04 -0.08 4.71
N ASN A 101 13.04 0.59 5.32
CA ASN A 101 12.29 0.01 6.43
C ASN A 101 11.56 -1.28 6.04
N ALA A 102 11.04 -1.38 4.81
CA ALA A 102 10.38 -2.59 4.32
C ALA A 102 11.42 -3.69 4.00
N GLU A 103 12.56 -3.32 3.41
CA GLU A 103 13.69 -4.22 3.16
C GLU A 103 14.23 -4.82 4.46
N GLU A 104 14.34 -4.04 5.53
CA GLU A 104 14.84 -4.49 6.82
C GLU A 104 14.04 -5.67 7.38
N VAL A 105 12.71 -5.66 7.20
CA VAL A 105 11.87 -6.80 7.60
C VAL A 105 12.29 -8.08 6.87
N LEU A 106 12.59 -8.01 5.58
CA LEU A 106 13.02 -9.17 4.81
C LEU A 106 14.45 -9.59 5.15
N ARG A 107 15.36 -8.63 5.40
CA ARG A 107 16.73 -8.91 5.87
C ARG A 107 16.71 -9.66 7.21
N LEU A 108 15.91 -9.21 8.17
CA LEU A 108 15.76 -9.84 9.48
C LEU A 108 15.11 -11.23 9.40
N LEU A 109 14.23 -11.46 8.43
CA LEU A 109 13.62 -12.76 8.16
C LEU A 109 14.50 -13.69 7.29
N GLU A 110 15.68 -13.23 6.89
CA GLU A 110 16.60 -13.95 6.00
C GLU A 110 15.96 -14.38 4.67
N LEU A 111 15.03 -13.55 4.15
CA LEU A 111 14.35 -13.80 2.88
C LEU A 111 15.07 -13.04 1.75
N PRO A 112 15.59 -13.73 0.70
CA PRO A 112 16.18 -13.04 -0.44
C PRO A 112 15.14 -12.22 -1.19
N PHE A 113 15.48 -10.98 -1.56
CA PHE A 113 14.59 -10.08 -2.29
C PHE A 113 15.36 -9.22 -3.29
N ARG A 114 14.61 -8.54 -4.17
CA ARG A 114 15.11 -7.44 -5.00
C ARG A 114 14.20 -6.23 -4.87
N VAL A 115 14.75 -5.05 -5.13
CA VAL A 115 13.99 -3.80 -5.22
C VAL A 115 13.97 -3.35 -6.66
N ILE A 116 12.80 -3.00 -7.17
CA ILE A 116 12.62 -2.45 -8.51
C ILE A 116 11.94 -1.08 -8.44
N THR A 117 12.33 -0.18 -9.34
CA THR A 117 11.60 1.07 -9.57
C THR A 117 10.55 0.83 -10.64
N LEU A 118 9.29 1.13 -10.36
CA LEU A 118 8.22 0.95 -11.33
C LEU A 118 8.35 1.93 -12.50
N CYS A 119 8.04 1.46 -13.71
CA CYS A 119 8.00 2.31 -14.90
C CYS A 119 6.70 3.12 -14.94
N THR A 120 6.66 4.17 -15.76
CA THR A 120 5.50 5.07 -15.84
C THR A 120 4.19 4.39 -16.23
N GLY A 121 4.24 3.24 -16.91
CA GLY A 121 3.06 2.46 -17.29
C GLY A 121 2.50 1.57 -16.17
N ASP A 122 3.25 1.39 -15.09
CA ASP A 122 2.94 0.43 -14.01
C ASP A 122 2.78 1.12 -12.63
N ILE A 123 3.06 2.42 -12.53
CA ILE A 123 2.81 3.17 -11.29
C ILE A 123 1.31 3.30 -11.00
N GLY A 124 0.96 3.22 -9.71
CA GLY A 124 -0.40 3.43 -9.23
C GLY A 124 -0.88 4.88 -9.39
N PHE A 125 -2.20 5.07 -9.45
CA PHE A 125 -2.84 6.36 -9.73
C PHE A 125 -2.41 7.51 -8.79
N GLY A 126 -2.18 7.21 -7.51
CA GLY A 126 -1.78 8.22 -6.51
C GLY A 126 -0.27 8.42 -6.37
N SER A 127 0.55 7.73 -7.17
CA SER A 127 2.01 7.73 -7.01
C SER A 127 2.71 8.63 -8.02
N ALA A 128 3.75 9.34 -7.54
CA ALA A 128 4.73 10.02 -8.40
C ALA A 128 5.96 9.14 -8.68
N LYS A 129 6.33 8.24 -7.76
CA LYS A 129 7.43 7.28 -7.86
C LYS A 129 7.16 6.14 -6.88
N THR A 130 7.31 4.90 -7.33
CA THR A 130 7.11 3.70 -6.50
C THR A 130 8.29 2.75 -6.62
N TYR A 131 8.67 2.17 -5.49
CA TYR A 131 9.54 1.00 -5.42
C TYR A 131 8.73 -0.22 -5.00
N ASP A 132 8.92 -1.33 -5.69
CA ASP A 132 8.38 -2.62 -5.30
C ASP A 132 9.51 -3.49 -4.74
N VAL A 133 9.22 -4.15 -3.62
CA VAL A 133 10.12 -5.11 -2.96
C VAL A 133 9.60 -6.51 -3.25
N GLU A 134 10.30 -7.24 -4.11
CA GLU A 134 9.89 -8.57 -4.58
C GLU A 134 10.72 -9.66 -3.90
N VAL A 135 10.05 -10.57 -3.20
CA VAL A 135 10.69 -11.65 -2.45
C VAL A 135 10.83 -12.92 -3.30
N TRP A 136 12.00 -13.57 -3.24
CA TRP A 136 12.24 -14.80 -3.99
C TRP A 136 11.29 -15.92 -3.55
N MET A 137 10.62 -16.55 -4.52
CA MET A 137 9.70 -17.67 -4.33
C MET A 137 10.29 -18.95 -4.93
N PRO A 138 10.95 -19.82 -4.13
CA PRO A 138 11.66 -21.00 -4.65
C PRO A 138 10.81 -21.93 -5.50
N ALA A 139 9.56 -22.18 -5.06
CA ALA A 139 8.63 -23.05 -5.79
C ALA A 139 8.15 -22.47 -7.12
N GLN A 140 8.24 -21.15 -7.30
CA GLN A 140 7.85 -20.47 -8.55
C GLN A 140 9.06 -20.12 -9.43
N GLY A 141 10.28 -20.19 -8.90
CA GLY A 141 11.51 -19.88 -9.65
C GLY A 141 11.61 -18.41 -10.09
N LYS A 142 11.01 -17.49 -9.33
CA LYS A 142 11.00 -16.06 -9.62
C LYS A 142 10.92 -15.23 -8.33
N TYR A 143 11.23 -13.95 -8.45
CA TYR A 143 10.85 -12.91 -7.48
C TYR A 143 9.36 -12.58 -7.65
#